data_AF-A0AAV2TSG4-F1
#
_entry.id   AF-A0AAV2TSG4-F1
#
_cell.length_a   1.000
_cell.length_b   1.000
_cell.length_c   1.000
_cell.angle_alpha   90.00
_cell.angle_beta   90.00
_cell.angle_gamma   90.00
#
_symmetry.space_group_name_H-M   'P 1'
#
loop_
_entity.id
_entity.type
_entity.pdbx_description
1 polymer ?
#
loop_
_entity_poly.entity_id
_entity_poly.type
_entity_poly.pdbx_seq_one_letter_code
_entity_poly.pdbx_strand_id
1 'polypeptide(L)'
;MLMSSIKPYDEQANNCDLYATGLSTRHFLILGIVNILTRSQTRDPNIRKMSKFAGTWKFVSTENLEELLRAIGMNEDFIAKSRDDKPTMIITVSDNNIHMKTEGQAGTFDENLTFDVCSEHKLPTGETYQMTISKESDTRMKAVFTGTATPGHTIYEICGNELHMTSTAGSVTGKSIFVKA
;
A
#
# COMPACT_ATOMS: atom_id res chain seq x y z
N MET A 1 15.03 39.95 -2.61
CA MET A 1 14.14 39.03 -3.35
C MET A 1 14.83 37.68 -3.41
N LEU A 2 14.40 36.72 -2.59
CA LEU A 2 14.90 35.35 -2.58
C LEU A 2 14.03 34.52 -3.52
N MET A 3 14.60 34.04 -4.62
CA MET A 3 14.00 33.01 -5.47
C MET A 3 14.39 31.64 -4.92
N SER A 4 13.41 30.90 -4.40
CA SER A 4 13.58 29.50 -4.00
C SER A 4 13.44 28.59 -5.20
N SER A 5 14.53 27.87 -5.50
CA SER A 5 14.63 26.81 -6.51
C SER A 5 13.70 25.63 -6.17
N ILE A 6 12.71 25.37 -7.02
CA ILE A 6 11.89 24.17 -7.01
C ILE A 6 12.72 23.04 -7.63
N LYS A 7 12.95 21.94 -6.90
CA LYS A 7 13.50 20.71 -7.48
C LYS A 7 12.39 19.96 -8.22
N PRO A 8 12.64 19.41 -9.42
CA PRO A 8 11.63 18.66 -10.15
C PRO A 8 11.35 17.31 -9.48
N TYR A 9 10.08 16.93 -9.56
CA TYR A 9 9.50 15.63 -9.20
C TYR A 9 10.17 14.54 -10.06
N ASP A 10 10.76 13.54 -9.41
CA ASP A 10 11.44 12.43 -10.06
C ASP A 10 10.38 11.41 -10.51
N GLU A 11 10.13 11.39 -11.82
CA GLU A 11 9.27 10.45 -12.53
C GLU A 11 9.99 9.10 -12.61
N GLN A 12 9.86 8.27 -11.57
CA GLN A 12 10.24 6.86 -11.68
C GLN A 12 9.15 6.11 -12.44
N ALA A 13 9.54 5.78 -13.68
CA ALA A 13 8.79 5.06 -14.68
C ALA A 13 8.12 3.78 -14.17
N ASN A 14 6.98 3.52 -14.80
CA ASN A 14 6.12 2.34 -14.71
C ASN A 14 6.90 1.03 -14.56
N ASN A 15 6.67 0.33 -13.45
CA ASN A 15 7.25 -0.99 -13.18
C ASN A 15 6.32 -2.15 -13.57
N CYS A 16 5.33 -1.90 -14.45
CA CYS A 16 4.41 -2.92 -14.95
C CYS A 16 4.92 -3.66 -16.20
N ASP A 17 6.01 -3.20 -16.83
CA ASP A 17 6.60 -3.84 -18.00
C ASP A 17 8.08 -4.12 -17.74
N LEU A 18 8.44 -5.32 -17.24
CA LEU A 18 9.76 -5.96 -17.46
C LEU A 18 9.85 -7.32 -16.73
N TYR A 19 9.30 -8.36 -17.36
CA TYR A 19 9.79 -9.73 -17.16
C TYR A 19 10.22 -10.29 -18.52
N ALA A 20 11.52 -10.22 -18.82
CA ALA A 20 12.12 -10.98 -19.91
C ALA A 20 13.63 -11.19 -19.67
N THR A 21 13.95 -12.35 -19.09
CA THR A 21 15.10 -13.24 -19.36
C THR A 21 16.47 -12.67 -19.74
N GLY A 22 17.51 -13.02 -18.98
CA GLY A 22 18.88 -13.09 -19.51
C GLY A 22 20.01 -13.17 -18.48
N LEU A 23 20.32 -14.38 -17.97
CA LEU A 23 21.58 -14.66 -17.27
C LEU A 23 22.25 -15.87 -17.93
N SER A 24 23.34 -15.62 -18.66
CA SER A 24 24.36 -16.61 -18.98
C SER A 24 25.71 -15.91 -19.01
N THR A 25 26.47 -16.06 -17.93
CA THR A 25 27.83 -15.55 -17.84
C THR A 25 28.80 -16.72 -17.77
N ARG A 26 29.83 -16.60 -18.61
CA ARG A 26 30.84 -17.60 -18.93
C ARG A 26 31.75 -17.94 -17.74
N HIS A 27 32.28 -19.16 -17.82
CA HIS A 27 33.41 -19.72 -17.06
C HIS A 27 34.55 -18.73 -16.77
N PHE A 28 35.02 -18.70 -15.51
CA PHE A 28 36.44 -18.61 -15.18
C PHE A 28 36.73 -19.29 -13.82
N LEU A 29 37.55 -20.33 -13.87
CA LEU A 29 38.20 -21.01 -12.74
C LEU A 29 39.42 -20.19 -12.28
N ILE A 30 39.49 -19.76 -11.02
CA ILE A 30 40.75 -19.57 -10.29
C ILE A 30 40.56 -20.00 -8.83
N LEU A 31 41.36 -20.99 -8.43
CA LEU A 31 41.56 -21.47 -7.06
C LEU A 31 42.32 -20.44 -6.22
N GLY A 32 41.87 -20.17 -4.98
CA GLY A 32 42.58 -19.35 -4.02
C GLY A 32 41.91 -19.32 -2.66
N ILE A 33 42.63 -19.79 -1.64
CA ILE A 33 42.27 -19.99 -0.24
C ILE A 33 41.73 -18.72 0.43
N VAL A 34 40.69 -18.84 1.26
CA VAL A 34 40.51 -18.22 2.60
C VAL A 34 39.03 -18.42 3.02
N ASN A 35 38.81 -19.30 4.00
CA ASN A 35 37.58 -19.34 4.79
C ASN A 35 37.54 -18.07 5.66
N ILE A 36 36.83 -17.03 5.23
CA ILE A 36 36.25 -16.05 6.14
C ILE A 36 34.75 -16.28 6.14
N LEU A 37 34.30 -16.78 7.29
CA LEU A 37 32.94 -16.74 7.80
C LEU A 37 32.41 -15.30 7.76
N THR A 38 32.00 -14.85 6.58
CA THR A 38 30.94 -13.87 6.49
C THR A 38 29.75 -14.67 6.05
N ARG A 39 29.00 -15.18 7.04
CA ARG A 39 27.60 -15.52 6.85
C ARG A 39 26.97 -14.23 6.32
N SER A 40 26.90 -14.08 5.00
CA SER A 40 26.01 -13.12 4.38
C SER A 40 24.65 -13.57 4.89
N GLN A 41 24.16 -12.92 5.93
CA GLN A 41 22.73 -12.78 6.05
C GLN A 41 22.33 -11.99 4.81
N THR A 42 22.12 -12.70 3.70
CA THR A 42 21.09 -12.31 2.76
C THR A 42 19.83 -12.28 3.61
N ARG A 43 19.55 -11.14 4.25
CA ARG A 43 18.20 -10.82 4.67
C ARG A 43 17.43 -10.83 3.36
N ASP A 44 16.76 -11.95 3.11
CA ASP A 44 15.74 -11.98 2.09
C ASP A 44 14.81 -10.80 2.41
N PRO A 45 14.67 -9.83 1.49
CA PRO A 45 13.81 -8.66 1.70
C PRO A 45 12.36 -9.06 2.00
N ASN A 46 11.96 -10.32 1.75
CA ASN A 46 10.66 -10.89 2.07
C ASN A 46 10.45 -11.36 3.52
N ILE A 47 11.41 -11.25 4.44
CA ILE A 47 11.24 -11.71 5.85
C ILE A 47 10.38 -10.72 6.69
N ARG A 48 9.53 -9.91 6.05
CA ARG A 48 8.57 -9.07 6.76
C ARG A 48 7.27 -9.84 6.90
N LYS A 49 6.96 -10.24 8.13
CA LYS A 49 5.78 -11.07 8.43
C LYS A 49 4.50 -10.25 8.49
N MET A 50 4.59 -8.93 8.64
CA MET A 50 3.45 -7.99 8.73
C MET A 50 2.40 -8.37 9.81
N SER A 51 2.77 -9.21 10.78
CA SER A 51 1.84 -9.79 11.77
C SER A 51 1.21 -8.76 12.70
N LYS A 52 1.83 -7.58 12.84
CA LYS A 52 1.29 -6.47 13.64
C LYS A 52 -0.01 -5.90 13.07
N PHE A 53 -0.20 -5.99 11.74
CA PHE A 53 -1.42 -5.55 11.06
C PHE A 53 -2.59 -6.52 11.28
N ALA A 54 -2.32 -7.80 11.56
CA ALA A 54 -3.38 -8.78 11.73
C ALA A 54 -4.28 -8.46 12.94
N GLY A 55 -5.59 -8.54 12.74
CA GLY A 55 -6.60 -8.30 13.76
C GLY A 55 -7.81 -7.53 13.25
N THR A 56 -8.68 -7.18 14.19
CA THR A 56 -9.84 -6.32 13.94
C THR A 56 -9.53 -4.91 14.42
N TRP A 57 -9.86 -3.93 13.60
CA TRP A 57 -9.59 -2.51 13.77
C TRP A 57 -10.90 -1.73 13.69
N LYS A 58 -11.14 -0.86 14.68
CA LYS A 58 -12.34 -0.05 14.79
C LYS A 58 -12.03 1.39 14.46
N PHE A 59 -12.84 1.99 13.60
CA PHE A 59 -12.70 3.37 13.20
C PHE A 59 -12.73 4.32 14.42
N VAL A 60 -11.84 5.31 14.41
CA VAL A 60 -11.75 6.36 15.44
C VAL A 60 -12.03 7.72 14.81
N SER A 61 -11.27 8.09 13.79
CA SER A 61 -11.36 9.41 13.16
C SER A 61 -10.93 9.38 11.70
N THR A 62 -11.37 10.39 10.96
CA THR A 62 -10.88 10.69 9.62
C THR A 62 -10.79 12.20 9.41
N GLU A 63 -9.88 12.61 8.53
CA GLU A 63 -9.65 13.98 8.10
C GLU A 63 -9.63 14.01 6.57
N ASN A 64 -10.34 14.97 5.98
CA ASN A 64 -10.30 15.27 4.54
C ASN A 64 -10.66 14.06 3.63
N LEU A 65 -11.56 13.19 4.13
CA LEU A 65 -11.99 11.99 3.42
C LEU A 65 -12.81 12.31 2.17
N GLU A 66 -13.75 13.27 2.27
CA GLU A 66 -14.63 13.61 1.14
C GLU A 66 -13.82 14.16 -0.04
N GLU A 67 -12.88 15.06 0.22
CA GLU A 67 -11.99 15.63 -0.79
C GLU A 67 -11.15 14.54 -1.45
N LEU A 68 -10.64 13.59 -0.65
CA LEU A 68 -9.87 12.46 -1.16
C LEU A 68 -10.74 11.55 -2.05
N LEU A 69 -11.95 11.20 -1.61
CA LEU A 69 -12.87 10.35 -2.37
C LEU A 69 -13.30 11.01 -3.68
N ARG A 70 -13.54 12.33 -3.67
CA ARG A 70 -13.76 13.12 -4.91
C ARG A 70 -12.54 13.08 -5.82
N ALA A 71 -11.34 13.25 -5.28
CA ALA A 71 -10.11 13.25 -6.08
C ALA A 71 -9.87 11.92 -6.81
N ILE A 72 -10.19 10.79 -6.19
CA ILE A 72 -10.08 9.46 -6.83
C ILE A 72 -11.27 9.11 -7.72
N GLY A 73 -12.31 9.95 -7.77
CA GLY A 73 -13.43 9.82 -8.70
C GLY A 73 -14.65 9.06 -8.16
N MET A 74 -14.80 8.95 -6.84
CA MET A 74 -16.02 8.38 -6.25
C MET A 74 -17.23 9.28 -6.52
N ASN A 75 -18.40 8.66 -6.69
CA ASN A 75 -19.64 9.41 -6.86
C ASN A 75 -20.14 10.02 -5.54
N GLU A 76 -20.98 11.06 -5.64
CA GLU A 76 -21.47 11.79 -4.45
C GLU A 76 -22.35 10.91 -3.54
N ASP A 77 -23.02 9.89 -4.07
CA ASP A 77 -23.81 8.94 -3.26
C ASP A 77 -22.91 8.12 -2.32
N PHE A 78 -21.77 7.65 -2.81
CA PHE A 78 -20.78 6.95 -1.99
C PHE A 78 -20.13 7.89 -0.98
N ILE A 79 -19.76 9.10 -1.42
CA ILE A 79 -19.17 10.14 -0.55
C ILE A 79 -20.13 10.48 0.60
N ALA A 80 -21.41 10.71 0.30
CA ALA A 80 -22.42 11.02 1.31
C ALA A 80 -22.57 9.91 2.36
N LYS A 81 -22.54 8.63 1.93
CA LYS A 81 -22.59 7.49 2.87
C LYS A 81 -21.33 7.36 3.71
N SER A 82 -20.18 7.77 3.20
CA SER A 82 -18.90 7.67 3.90
C SER A 82 -18.72 8.70 5.02
N ARG A 83 -19.46 9.83 4.98
CA ARG A 83 -19.29 10.98 5.89
C ARG A 83 -19.41 10.59 7.37
N ASP A 84 -20.43 9.81 7.70
CA ASP A 84 -20.73 9.40 9.07
C ASP A 84 -20.44 7.91 9.31
N ASP A 85 -19.77 7.26 8.35
CA ASP A 85 -19.47 5.85 8.42
C ASP A 85 -18.42 5.57 9.51
N LYS A 86 -18.60 4.46 10.21
CA LYS A 86 -17.70 4.00 11.28
C LYS A 86 -17.27 2.58 10.97
N PRO A 87 -16.46 2.39 9.92
CA PRO A 87 -16.18 1.06 9.43
C PRO A 87 -15.38 0.22 10.43
N THR A 88 -15.53 -1.08 10.32
CA THR A 88 -14.66 -2.07 10.96
C THR A 88 -13.77 -2.68 9.89
N MET A 89 -12.45 -2.67 10.12
CA MET A 89 -11.48 -3.31 9.24
C MET A 89 -10.96 -4.59 9.88
N ILE A 90 -10.99 -5.69 9.15
CA ILE A 90 -10.49 -7.00 9.55
C ILE A 90 -9.34 -7.33 8.62
N ILE A 91 -8.15 -7.49 9.17
CA ILE A 91 -6.94 -7.80 8.41
C ILE A 91 -6.46 -9.18 8.81
N THR A 92 -6.26 -10.05 7.83
CA THR A 92 -5.51 -11.30 8.02
C THR A 92 -4.25 -11.27 7.16
N VAL A 93 -3.16 -11.80 7.73
CA VAL A 93 -1.84 -11.77 7.12
C VAL A 93 -1.31 -13.19 7.07
N SER A 94 -0.91 -13.60 5.87
CA SER A 94 -0.15 -14.82 5.59
C SER A 94 1.21 -14.43 4.99
N ASP A 95 2.11 -15.39 4.80
CA ASP A 95 3.51 -15.13 4.41
C ASP A 95 3.67 -14.05 3.32
N ASN A 96 2.99 -14.23 2.18
CA ASN A 96 3.04 -13.28 1.08
C ASN A 96 1.68 -12.69 0.67
N ASN A 97 0.61 -12.99 1.41
CA ASN A 97 -0.71 -12.44 1.11
C ASN A 97 -1.28 -11.69 2.30
N ILE A 98 -2.01 -10.63 2.01
CA ILE A 98 -2.80 -9.88 2.96
C ILE A 98 -4.24 -9.87 2.47
N HIS A 99 -5.15 -10.15 3.40
CA HIS A 99 -6.58 -10.04 3.17
C HIS A 99 -7.10 -8.90 4.04
N MET A 100 -7.76 -7.94 3.40
CA MET A 100 -8.31 -6.75 4.03
C MET A 100 -9.79 -6.69 3.75
N LYS A 101 -10.58 -6.79 4.80
CA LYS A 101 -12.04 -6.62 4.74
C LYS A 101 -12.45 -5.38 5.53
N THR A 102 -13.08 -4.42 4.89
CA THR A 102 -13.64 -3.22 5.52
C THR A 102 -15.15 -3.25 5.38
N GLU A 103 -15.86 -3.21 6.49
CA GLU A 103 -17.33 -3.23 6.55
C GLU A 103 -17.84 -1.93 7.18
N GLY A 104 -18.72 -1.23 6.47
CA GLY A 104 -19.36 -0.01 6.95
C GLY A 104 -20.70 0.24 6.26
N GLN A 105 -21.30 1.39 6.53
CA GLN A 105 -22.55 1.86 5.91
C GLN A 105 -22.37 2.16 4.42
N ALA A 106 -21.18 2.60 4.00
CA ALA A 106 -20.87 2.88 2.61
C ALA A 106 -20.74 1.59 1.76
N GLY A 107 -20.55 0.45 2.41
CA GLY A 107 -20.46 -0.87 1.78
C GLY A 107 -19.42 -1.77 2.42
N THR A 108 -19.20 -2.92 1.79
CA THR A 108 -18.13 -3.84 2.14
C THR A 108 -17.07 -3.85 1.04
N PHE A 109 -15.82 -3.62 1.42
CA PHE A 109 -14.64 -3.82 0.60
C PHE A 109 -13.94 -5.08 1.10
N ASP A 110 -13.68 -6.05 0.24
CA ASP A 110 -13.14 -7.36 0.62
C ASP A 110 -12.07 -7.75 -0.41
N GLU A 111 -10.81 -7.59 -0.04
CA GLU A 111 -9.68 -7.67 -0.97
C GLU A 111 -8.64 -8.67 -0.50
N ASN A 112 -8.28 -9.60 -1.38
CA ASN A 112 -7.17 -10.52 -1.20
C ASN A 112 -6.03 -10.10 -2.11
N LEU A 113 -4.89 -9.72 -1.52
CA LEU A 113 -3.75 -9.15 -2.22
C LEU A 113 -2.50 -9.97 -1.95
N THR A 114 -1.68 -10.16 -2.97
CA THR A 114 -0.31 -10.65 -2.81
C THR A 114 0.63 -9.46 -2.78
N PHE A 115 1.53 -9.42 -1.81
CA PHE A 115 2.50 -8.32 -1.71
C PHE A 115 3.38 -8.26 -2.95
N ASP A 116 3.65 -7.04 -3.39
CA ASP A 116 4.47 -6.69 -4.55
C ASP A 116 3.94 -7.24 -5.89
N VAL A 117 2.65 -7.60 -5.93
CA VAL A 117 1.95 -8.03 -7.14
C VAL A 117 0.84 -7.02 -7.47
N CYS A 118 0.83 -6.53 -8.70
CA CYS A 118 -0.25 -5.68 -9.20
C CYS A 118 -1.52 -6.50 -9.38
N SER A 119 -2.62 -5.98 -8.85
CA SER A 119 -3.94 -6.63 -8.88
C SER A 119 -4.99 -5.64 -9.39
N GLU A 120 -5.95 -6.14 -10.18
CA GLU A 120 -7.08 -5.35 -10.68
C GLU A 120 -8.29 -5.56 -9.76
N HIS A 121 -8.96 -4.45 -9.44
CA HIS A 121 -10.08 -4.38 -8.53
C HIS A 121 -11.21 -3.58 -9.16
N LYS A 122 -12.44 -3.80 -8.67
CA LYS A 122 -13.62 -3.08 -9.14
C LYS A 122 -14.22 -2.27 -7.99
N LEU A 123 -14.42 -0.99 -8.23
CA LEU A 123 -15.12 -0.12 -7.30
C LEU A 123 -16.62 -0.48 -7.25
N PRO A 124 -17.30 -0.22 -6.12
CA PRO A 124 -18.75 -0.36 -6.03
C PRO A 124 -19.52 0.43 -7.10
N THR A 125 -18.91 1.50 -7.60
CA THR A 125 -19.44 2.38 -8.66
C THR A 125 -19.30 1.81 -10.07
N GLY A 126 -18.49 0.76 -10.26
CA GLY A 126 -18.37 0.01 -11.50
C GLY A 126 -17.03 0.15 -12.22
N GLU A 127 -16.27 1.21 -11.93
CA GLU A 127 -14.94 1.46 -12.49
C GLU A 127 -13.91 0.46 -11.95
N THR A 128 -12.92 0.14 -12.78
CA THR A 128 -11.79 -0.69 -12.37
C THR A 128 -10.61 0.17 -11.97
N TYR A 129 -9.82 -0.33 -11.03
CA TYR A 129 -8.57 0.29 -10.60
C TYR A 129 -7.53 -0.79 -10.35
N GLN A 130 -6.25 -0.42 -10.43
CA GLN A 130 -5.14 -1.31 -10.13
C GLN A 130 -4.52 -0.93 -8.80
N MET A 131 -4.05 -1.93 -8.05
CA MET A 131 -3.37 -1.73 -6.78
C MET A 131 -2.18 -2.67 -6.62
N THR A 132 -1.07 -2.13 -6.10
CA THR A 132 0.10 -2.90 -5.64
C THR A 132 0.38 -2.53 -4.19
N ILE A 133 0.46 -3.52 -3.31
CA ILE A 133 0.79 -3.32 -1.90
C ILE A 133 2.19 -3.86 -1.58
N SER A 134 3.03 -3.03 -0.97
CA SER A 134 4.44 -3.33 -0.67
C SER A 134 4.72 -3.22 0.82
N LYS A 135 5.56 -4.14 1.33
CA LYS A 135 6.01 -4.14 2.73
C LYS A 135 7.16 -3.15 2.89
N GLU A 136 7.02 -2.12 3.72
CA GLU A 136 8.09 -1.14 3.99
C GLU A 136 8.81 -1.36 5.33
N SER A 137 8.13 -1.94 6.32
CA SER A 137 8.67 -2.48 7.57
C SER A 137 7.63 -3.39 8.23
N ASP A 138 7.94 -4.03 9.37
CA ASP A 138 6.96 -4.81 10.12
C ASP A 138 5.76 -4.00 10.65
N THR A 139 5.88 -2.67 10.66
CA THR A 139 4.85 -1.72 11.12
C THR A 139 4.39 -0.77 10.02
N ARG A 140 4.86 -0.92 8.77
CA ARG A 140 4.55 0.03 7.70
C ARG A 140 4.41 -0.68 6.35
N MET A 141 3.33 -0.38 5.63
CA MET A 141 3.14 -0.80 4.24
C MET A 141 2.60 0.35 3.40
N LYS A 142 2.85 0.26 2.10
CA LYS A 142 2.40 1.24 1.11
C LYS A 142 1.59 0.52 0.05
N ALA A 143 0.38 1.00 -0.20
CA ALA A 143 -0.40 0.62 -1.37
C ALA A 143 -0.31 1.76 -2.40
N VAL A 144 0.03 1.44 -3.65
CA VAL A 144 -0.05 2.37 -4.78
C VAL A 144 -1.25 1.96 -5.62
N PHE A 145 -2.10 2.93 -5.98
CA PHE A 145 -3.27 2.70 -6.81
C PHE A 145 -3.28 3.59 -8.06
N THR A 146 -3.72 3.00 -9.17
CA THR A 146 -3.85 3.64 -10.48
C THR A 146 -5.18 3.24 -11.13
N GLY A 147 -5.56 3.88 -12.25
CA GLY A 147 -6.84 3.61 -12.91
C GLY A 147 -8.04 4.33 -12.29
N THR A 148 -7.87 4.97 -11.13
CA THR A 148 -8.80 5.96 -10.56
C THR A 148 -8.73 7.29 -11.33
N ALA A 149 -9.66 8.22 -11.06
CA ALA A 149 -9.64 9.54 -11.68
C ALA A 149 -8.32 10.30 -11.43
N THR A 150 -7.80 10.19 -10.21
CA THR A 150 -6.45 10.63 -9.86
C THR A 150 -5.69 9.46 -9.21
N PRO A 151 -4.54 9.02 -9.75
CA PRO A 151 -3.73 7.98 -9.13
C PRO A 151 -3.11 8.46 -7.83
N GLY A 152 -2.69 7.53 -6.99
CA GLY A 152 -2.24 7.87 -5.66
C GLY A 152 -1.63 6.71 -4.89
N HIS A 153 -1.50 6.92 -3.58
CA HIS A 153 -1.02 5.89 -2.68
C HIS A 153 -1.60 6.05 -1.28
N THR A 154 -1.60 4.95 -0.54
CA THR A 154 -1.96 4.90 0.88
C THR A 154 -0.79 4.34 1.67
N ILE A 155 -0.36 5.05 2.71
CA ILE A 155 0.56 4.56 3.73
C ILE A 155 -0.26 4.04 4.89
N TYR A 156 0.00 2.80 5.30
CA TYR A 156 -0.53 2.20 6.51
C TYR A 156 0.61 2.07 7.52
N GLU A 157 0.42 2.60 8.73
CA GLU A 157 1.43 2.59 9.78
C GLU A 157 0.83 2.17 11.13
N ILE A 158 1.51 1.25 11.82
CA ILE A 158 1.11 0.79 13.15
C ILE A 158 1.81 1.65 14.21
N CYS A 159 1.00 2.42 14.93
CA CYS A 159 1.40 3.31 16.02
C CYS A 159 0.88 2.76 17.34
N GLY A 160 1.60 1.79 17.93
CA GLY A 160 1.12 1.10 19.13
C GLY A 160 -0.12 0.24 18.86
N ASN A 161 -1.26 0.63 19.44
CA ASN A 161 -2.56 -0.02 19.21
C ASN A 161 -3.41 0.68 18.13
N GLU A 162 -2.83 1.65 17.43
CA GLU A 162 -3.50 2.38 16.36
C GLU A 162 -2.96 1.98 14.99
N LEU A 163 -3.86 1.94 14.01
CA LEU A 163 -3.54 1.86 12.59
C LEU A 163 -3.82 3.23 11.98
N HIS A 164 -2.75 3.89 11.55
CA HIS A 164 -2.76 5.19 10.89
C HIS A 164 -2.74 4.96 9.38
N MET A 165 -3.74 5.47 8.69
CA MET A 165 -3.85 5.45 7.24
C MET A 165 -3.68 6.87 6.71
N THR A 166 -2.74 7.07 5.80
CA THR A 166 -2.57 8.33 5.08
C THR A 166 -2.66 8.07 3.59
N SER A 167 -3.72 8.55 2.96
CA SER A 167 -3.99 8.37 1.54
C SER A 167 -3.77 9.69 0.81
N THR A 168 -3.07 9.66 -0.31
CA THR A 168 -2.79 10.85 -1.13
C THR A 168 -3.13 10.57 -2.59
N ALA A 169 -3.91 11.46 -3.20
CA ALA A 169 -4.24 11.47 -4.62
C ALA A 169 -4.06 12.89 -5.17
N GLY A 170 -3.12 13.06 -6.10
CA GLY A 170 -2.72 14.39 -6.57
C GLY A 170 -2.18 15.25 -5.42
N SER A 171 -2.81 16.41 -5.19
CA SER A 171 -2.48 17.33 -4.09
C SER A 171 -3.35 17.13 -2.83
N VAL A 172 -4.29 16.19 -2.86
CA VAL A 172 -5.23 15.92 -1.77
C VAL A 172 -4.70 14.80 -0.89
N THR A 173 -4.70 15.02 0.42
CA THR A 173 -4.33 14.00 1.41
C THR A 173 -5.46 13.83 2.42
N GLY A 174 -5.93 12.60 2.59
CA GLY A 174 -6.86 12.20 3.65
C GLY A 174 -6.16 11.31 4.67
N LYS A 175 -6.60 11.36 5.92
CA LYS A 175 -6.07 10.54 7.00
C LYS A 175 -7.18 9.83 7.74
N SER A 176 -6.94 8.61 8.16
CA SER A 176 -7.87 7.86 9.01
C SER A 176 -7.12 7.12 10.09
N ILE A 177 -7.70 7.07 11.29
CA ILE A 177 -7.15 6.34 12.43
C ILE A 177 -8.14 5.27 12.84
N PHE A 178 -7.62 4.07 13.04
CA PHE A 178 -8.34 2.95 13.63
C PHE A 178 -7.62 2.49 14.89
N VAL A 179 -8.36 1.94 15.85
CA VAL A 179 -7.81 1.32 17.06
C VAL A 179 -8.05 -0.19 17.02
N LYS A 180 -7.09 -0.96 17.52
CA LYS A 180 -7.21 -2.42 17.62
C LYS A 180 -8.33 -2.77 18.61
N ALA A 181 -9.23 -3.66 18.19
CA ALA A 181 -10.33 -4.19 19.01
C ALA A 181 -9.84 -5.21 20.04
#